data_AF-A0A163YLX2-F1
#
_entry.id   AF-A0A163YLX2-F1
#
_cell.length_a   1.000
_cell.length_b   1.000
_cell.length_c   1.000
_cell.angle_alpha   90.00
_cell.angle_beta   90.00
_cell.angle_gamma   90.00
#
_symmetry.space_group_name_H-M   'P 1'
#
loop_
_entity.id
_entity.type
_entity.pdbx_description
1 polymer ?
#
loop_
_entity_poly.entity_id
_entity_poly.type
_entity_poly.pdbx_seq_one_letter_code
_entity_poly.pdbx_strand_id
1 'polypeptide(L)' 'MFNKESFSARLLELRNERKVMAKDLAEHLGITKQAMSSLEKGKNIPSVPTLIALADYFDVSLDYLVGRSNDRTLL' A
#
# COMPACT_ATOMS: atom_id res chain seq x y z
N MET A 1 -7.44 2.95 -14.47
CA MET A 1 -7.33 4.22 -13.73
C MET A 1 -7.01 3.89 -12.27
N PHE A 2 -6.20 4.69 -11.58
CA PHE A 2 -5.87 4.44 -10.16
C PHE A 2 -7.12 4.59 -9.28
N ASN A 3 -7.48 3.56 -8.51
CA ASN A 3 -8.61 3.62 -7.58
C ASN A 3 -8.10 3.83 -6.15
N LYS A 4 -8.27 5.07 -5.64
CA LYS A 4 -7.78 5.48 -4.32
C LYS A 4 -8.44 4.73 -3.17
N GLU A 5 -9.73 4.46 -3.26
CA GLU A 5 -10.49 3.76 -2.22
C GLU A 5 -10.00 2.32 -2.10
N SER A 6 -9.94 1.60 -3.24
CA SER A 6 -9.41 0.24 -3.29
C SER A 6 -7.96 0.15 -2.82
N PHE A 7 -7.10 1.09 -3.24
CA PHE A 7 -5.71 1.16 -2.78
C PHE A 7 -5.62 1.30 -1.25
N SER A 8 -6.31 2.30 -0.68
CA SER A 8 -6.21 2.57 0.76
C SER A 8 -6.73 1.40 1.62
N ALA A 9 -7.82 0.76 1.18
CA ALA A 9 -8.36 -0.42 1.84
C ALA A 9 -7.40 -1.61 1.78
N ARG A 10 -6.84 -1.91 0.60
CA ARG A 10 -5.88 -3.03 0.41
C ARG A 10 -4.59 -2.81 1.18
N LEU A 11 -4.06 -1.58 1.20
CA LEU A 11 -2.87 -1.26 1.97
C LEU A 11 -3.08 -1.54 3.47
N LEU A 12 -4.21 -1.08 4.01
CA LEU A 12 -4.57 -1.31 5.41
C LEU A 12 -4.74 -2.81 5.71
N GLU A 13 -5.43 -3.54 4.83
CA GLU A 13 -5.63 -4.98 4.92
C GLU A 13 -4.30 -5.74 4.93
N LEU A 14 -3.45 -5.54 3.92
CA LEU A 14 -2.14 -6.20 3.78
C LEU A 14 -1.25 -5.94 5.00
N ARG A 15 -1.22 -4.69 5.50
CA ARG A 15 -0.45 -4.35 6.70
C ARG A 15 -0.95 -5.12 7.92
N ASN A 16 -2.26 -5.21 8.10
CA ASN A 16 -2.87 -5.91 9.22
C ASN A 16 -2.71 -7.44 9.10
N GLU A 17 -2.81 -8.01 7.90
CA GLU A 17 -2.53 -9.42 7.62
C GLU A 17 -1.11 -9.81 8.04
N ARG A 18 -0.13 -8.97 7.71
CA ARG A 18 1.28 -9.16 8.11
C ARG A 18 1.57 -8.76 9.56
N LYS A 19 0.59 -8.23 10.29
CA LYS A 19 0.70 -7.75 11.68
C LYS A 19 1.81 -6.71 11.88
N VAL A 20 2.06 -5.88 10.87
CA VAL A 20 3.10 -4.83 10.91
C VAL A 20 2.49 -3.54 11.46
N MET A 21 3.19 -2.84 12.35
CA MET A 21 2.70 -1.53 12.81
C MET A 21 2.91 -0.48 11.71
N ALA A 22 1.97 0.47 11.57
CA ALA A 22 2.10 1.55 10.59
C ALA A 22 3.40 2.37 10.73
N LYS A 23 3.96 2.45 11.95
CA LYS A 23 5.25 3.13 12.19
C LYS A 23 6.42 2.36 11.55
N ASP A 24 6.42 1.03 11.65
CA ASP A 24 7.53 0.19 11.21
C ASP A 24 7.53 0.12 9.67
N LEU A 25 6.34 0.00 9.07
CA LEU A 25 6.20 0.07 7.61
C LEU A 25 6.60 1.45 7.06
N ALA A 26 6.25 2.53 7.77
CA ALA A 26 6.64 3.87 7.37
C ALA A 26 8.17 4.05 7.41
N GLU A 27 8.81 3.56 8.47
CA GLU A 27 10.27 3.56 8.62
C GLU A 27 10.96 2.75 7.51
N HIS A 28 10.46 1.55 7.21
CA HIS A 28 10.96 0.72 6.12
C HIS A 28 10.89 1.42 4.76
N LEU A 29 9.82 2.18 4.51
CA LEU A 29 9.59 2.91 3.26
C LEU A 29 10.23 4.31 3.25
N GLY A 30 10.91 4.72 4.32
CA GLY A 30 11.52 6.05 4.42
C GLY A 30 10.51 7.20 4.45
N ILE A 31 9.28 6.97 4.93
CA ILE A 31 8.24 7.99 5.07
C ILE A 31 7.83 8.18 6.52
N THR A 32 7.10 9.26 6.81
CA THR A 32 6.59 9.50 8.16
C THR A 32 5.40 8.59 8.48
N LYS A 33 5.20 8.27 9.76
CA LYS A 33 3.99 7.55 10.23
C LYS A 33 2.70 8.27 9.81
N GLN A 34 2.71 9.60 9.81
CA GLN A 34 1.59 10.44 9.39
C GLN A 34 1.30 10.26 7.88
N ALA A 35 2.35 10.19 7.06
CA ALA A 35 2.20 9.88 5.64
C ALA A 35 1.60 8.49 5.43
N MET A 36 2.11 7.46 6.11
CA MET A 36 1.54 6.11 6.07
C MET A 36 0.06 6.09 6.47
N SER A 37 -0.31 6.72 7.60
CA SER A 37 -1.72 6.80 8.02
C SER A 37 -2.59 7.56 7.02
N SER A 38 -2.02 8.55 6.32
CA SER A 38 -2.73 9.31 5.28
C SER A 38 -2.95 8.47 4.01
N LEU A 39 -2.04 7.56 3.68
CA LEU A 39 -2.23 6.58 2.60
C LEU A 39 -3.35 5.60 2.94
N GLU A 40 -3.32 5.00 4.14
CA GLU A 40 -4.34 4.05 4.61
C GLU A 40 -5.74 4.65 4.74
N LYS A 41 -5.83 5.97 4.93
CA LYS A 41 -7.11 6.71 4.99
C LYS A 41 -7.54 7.27 3.63
N GLY A 42 -6.79 7.00 2.56
CA GLY A 42 -7.09 7.55 1.25
C GLY A 42 -7.08 9.08 1.24
N LYS A 43 -6.22 9.73 2.03
CA LYS A 43 -6.05 11.20 2.04
C LYS A 43 -4.99 11.62 1.02
N ASN A 44 -3.89 10.90 0.96
CA ASN A 44 -2.79 11.18 0.02
C ASN A 44 -2.76 10.17 -1.13
N ILE A 45 -2.16 10.58 -2.24
CA ILE A 45 -1.82 9.70 -3.36
C ILE A 45 -0.36 9.30 -3.18
N PRO A 46 -0.01 8.00 -3.21
CA PRO A 46 1.36 7.55 -3.10
C PRO A 46 2.18 7.94 -4.34
N SER A 47 3.49 8.11 -4.17
CA SER A 47 4.40 8.22 -5.30
C SER A 47 4.56 6.86 -6.00
N VAL A 48 5.00 6.85 -7.27
CA VAL A 48 5.28 5.60 -7.99
C VAL A 48 6.34 4.74 -7.26
N PRO A 49 7.47 5.29 -6.77
CA PRO A 49 8.41 4.52 -5.95
C PRO A 49 7.76 3.91 -4.69
N THR A 50 6.89 4.65 -4.01
CA THR A 50 6.16 4.13 -2.84
C THR A 50 5.24 2.98 -3.22
N LEU A 51 4.56 3.07 -4.35
CA LEU A 51 3.70 2.00 -4.86
C LEU A 51 4.48 0.72 -5.18
N ILE A 52 5.63 0.85 -5.84
CA ILE A 52 6.50 -0.28 -6.17
C ILE A 52 7.02 -0.93 -4.88
N ALA A 53 7.57 -0.13 -3.96
CA ALA A 53 8.09 -0.65 -2.69
C ALA A 53 7.01 -1.34 -1.84
N LEU A 54 5.77 -0.84 -1.86
CA LEU A 54 4.64 -1.49 -1.19
C LEU A 54 4.25 -2.82 -1.86
N ALA A 55 4.22 -2.86 -3.19
CA ALA A 55 3.94 -4.08 -3.94
C ALA A 55 4.99 -5.16 -3.64
N ASP A 56 6.27 -4.80 -3.66
CA ASP A 56 7.39 -5.68 -3.34
C ASP A 56 7.35 -6.14 -1.87
N TYR A 57 7.11 -5.21 -0.93
CA TYR A 57 7.07 -5.52 0.51
C TYR A 57 5.97 -6.54 0.85
N PHE A 58 4.81 -6.39 0.22
CA PHE A 58 3.66 -7.26 0.46
C PHE A 58 3.61 -8.49 -0.45
N ASP A 59 4.52 -8.59 -1.42
CA ASP A 59 4.57 -9.64 -2.43
C ASP A 59 3.24 -9.75 -3.19
N VAL A 60 2.79 -8.63 -3.75
CA VAL A 60 1.56 -8.52 -4.55
C VAL A 60 1.80 -7.76 -5.84
N SER A 61 0.96 -7.99 -6.85
CA SER A 61 1.03 -7.21 -8.08
C SER A 61 0.67 -5.73 -7.85
N LEU A 62 1.28 -4.84 -8.63
CA LEU A 62 0.92 -3.42 -8.60
C LEU A 62 -0.54 -3.20 -9.01
N ASP A 63 -1.05 -3.98 -9.96
CA ASP A 63 -2.44 -3.90 -10.42
C ASP A 63 -3.43 -4.31 -9.31
N TYR A 64 -3.08 -5.28 -8.47
CA TYR A 64 -3.80 -5.54 -7.23
C TYR A 64 -3.70 -4.34 -6.30
N LEU A 65 -2.50 -3.88 -5.99
CA LEU A 65 -2.34 -2.82 -4.99
C LEU A 65 -3.15 -1.56 -5.34
N VAL A 66 -3.19 -1.18 -6.62
CA VAL A 66 -3.85 0.07 -7.09
C VAL A 66 -5.30 -0.07 -7.53
N GLY A 67 -5.93 -1.24 -7.34
CA GLY A 67 -7.36 -1.43 -7.63
C GLY A 67 -7.69 -1.74 -9.10
N ARG A 68 -6.74 -2.19 -9.90
CA ARG A 68 -6.95 -2.55 -11.33
C ARG A 68 -7.29 -4.03 -11.53
N SER A 69 -6.87 -4.89 -10.60
CA SER A 69 -7.18 -6.33 -10.59
C SER A 69 -7.58 -6.79 -9.19
N ASN A 70 -8.30 -7.91 -9.09
CA ASN A 70 -8.52 -8.62 -7.82
C ASN A 70 -7.51 -9.77 -7.61
N ASP A 71 -6.67 -10.04 -8.60
CA ASP A 71 -5.62 -11.04 -8.54
C ASP A 71 -4.40 -10.50 -7.79
N ARG A 72 -4.11 -11.06 -6.60
CA ARG A 72 -2.97 -10.67 -5.75
C ARG A 72 -1.62 -11.01 -6.38
N THR A 73 -1.55 -11.99 -7.29
CA THR A 73 -0.29 -12.52 -7.82
C THR A 73 0.21 -11.78 -9.07
N LEU A 74 1.52 -11.78 -9.25
CA LEU A 74 2.15 -11.45 -10.53
C LEU A 74 1.90 -12.65 -11.46
N LEU A 75 1.13 -12.45 -12.54
CA LEU A 75 1.12 -13.39 -13.66
C LEU A 75 2.44 -13.31 -14.42
#